data_AF-Q15631-F1
#
_entry.id   AF-Q15631-F1
#
_cell.length_a   1.000
_cell.length_b   1.000
_cell.length_c   1.000
_cell.angle_alpha   90.00
_cell.angle_beta   90.00
_cell.angle_gamma   90.00
#
_symmetry.space_group_name_H-M   'P 1'
#
loop_
_entity.id
_entity.type
_entity.pdbx_description
1 polymer ?
#
loop_
_entity_poly.entity_id
_entity_poly.type
_entity_poly.pdbx_seq_one_letter_code
_entity_poly.pdbx_strand_id
1 'polypeptide(L)'
;MSVSEIFVELQGFLAAEQDIREEIRKVVQSLEQTAREILTLLQGVHQGAGFQDIPKRCLKAREHFGTVKTHLTSLKTKFPAEQYYRFHEHWRFVLQRLVFLAAFVVYLETETLVTREAVTEILGIEPDREKGFHLDVEDYLSGVLILASELSRLSVNSVTAGDYSRPLHISTFINELDSGFRLLNLKNDSLRKRYDGLKYDVKKVEEVVYDLSIRGFNKETAAACVEK
;
A
#
# COMPACT_ATOMS: atom_id res chain seq x y z
N MET A 1 -26.94 7.87 -42.85
CA MET A 1 -27.36 7.16 -41.63
C MET A 1 -28.60 7.82 -41.07
N SER A 2 -29.62 7.05 -40.73
CA SER A 2 -30.73 7.55 -39.92
C SER A 2 -30.28 7.80 -38.48
N VAL A 3 -31.01 8.64 -37.73
CA VAL A 3 -30.74 8.83 -36.29
C VAL A 3 -30.74 7.48 -35.56
N SER A 4 -31.68 6.59 -35.89
CA SER A 4 -31.75 5.25 -35.31
C SER A 4 -30.49 4.42 -35.58
N GLU A 5 -29.95 4.45 -36.80
CA GLU A 5 -28.70 3.75 -37.14
C GLU A 5 -27.52 4.26 -36.33
N ILE A 6 -27.41 5.59 -36.13
CA ILE A 6 -26.34 6.19 -35.30
C ILE A 6 -26.44 5.68 -33.86
N PHE A 7 -27.64 5.66 -33.27
CA PHE A 7 -27.82 5.19 -31.90
C PHE A 7 -27.59 3.69 -31.74
N VAL A 8 -27.91 2.87 -32.76
CA VAL A 8 -27.58 1.44 -32.76
C VAL A 8 -26.07 1.23 -32.80
N GLU A 9 -25.33 2.01 -33.58
CA GLU A 9 -23.87 1.97 -33.61
C GLU A 9 -23.26 2.38 -32.26
N LEU A 10 -23.75 3.48 -31.66
CA LEU A 10 -23.37 3.91 -30.31
C LEU A 10 -23.65 2.83 -29.26
N GLN A 11 -24.79 2.15 -29.35
CA GLN A 11 -25.11 1.03 -28.46
C GLN A 11 -24.12 -0.13 -28.61
N GLY A 12 -23.66 -0.41 -29.83
CA GLY A 12 -22.61 -1.40 -30.09
C GLY A 12 -21.29 -1.06 -29.39
N PHE A 13 -20.86 0.21 -29.46
CA PHE A 13 -19.67 0.67 -28.73
C PHE A 13 -19.82 0.55 -27.21
N LEU A 14 -21.00 0.89 -26.67
CA LEU A 14 -21.29 0.75 -25.23
C LEU A 14 -21.30 -0.73 -24.78
N ALA A 15 -21.81 -1.64 -25.62
CA ALA A 15 -21.80 -3.07 -25.33
C ALA A 15 -20.38 -3.64 -25.30
N ALA A 16 -19.55 -3.34 -26.30
CA ALA A 16 -18.15 -3.77 -26.33
C ALA A 16 -17.35 -3.22 -25.14
N GLU A 17 -17.61 -1.97 -24.73
CA GLU A 17 -17.01 -1.42 -23.52
C GLU A 17 -17.45 -2.16 -22.25
N GLN A 18 -18.73 -2.54 -22.17
CA GLN A 18 -19.25 -3.29 -21.04
C GLN A 18 -18.58 -4.67 -20.91
N ASP A 19 -18.30 -5.34 -22.03
CA ASP A 19 -17.57 -6.61 -22.04
C ASP A 19 -16.14 -6.46 -21.51
N ILE A 20 -15.43 -5.39 -21.89
CA ILE A 20 -14.10 -5.07 -21.35
C ILE A 20 -14.17 -4.86 -19.83
N ARG A 21 -15.15 -4.10 -19.34
CA ARG A 21 -15.32 -3.84 -17.91
C ARG A 21 -15.58 -5.13 -17.12
N GLU A 22 -16.35 -6.07 -17.69
CA GLU A 22 -16.63 -7.35 -17.05
C GLU A 22 -15.39 -8.25 -17.01
N GLU A 23 -14.59 -8.28 -18.07
CA GLU A 23 -13.30 -8.99 -18.09
C GLU A 23 -12.30 -8.41 -17.07
N ILE A 24 -12.22 -7.09 -16.97
CA ILE A 24 -11.42 -6.41 -15.93
C ILE A 24 -11.91 -6.81 -14.54
N ARG A 25 -13.23 -6.77 -14.31
CA ARG A 25 -13.82 -7.10 -13.00
C ARG A 25 -13.44 -8.49 -12.52
N LYS A 26 -13.45 -9.50 -13.41
CA LYS A 26 -13.03 -10.87 -13.07
C LYS A 26 -11.59 -10.92 -12.58
N VAL A 27 -10.66 -10.23 -13.26
CA VAL A 27 -9.25 -10.19 -12.85
C VAL A 27 -9.06 -9.42 -11.55
N VAL A 28 -9.78 -8.31 -11.37
CA VAL A 28 -9.77 -7.52 -10.13
C VAL A 28 -10.25 -8.35 -8.94
N GLN A 29 -11.29 -9.18 -9.09
CA GLN A 29 -11.74 -10.08 -8.03
C GLN A 29 -10.65 -11.06 -7.59
N SER A 30 -9.89 -11.61 -8.54
CA SER A 30 -8.72 -12.46 -8.22
C SER A 30 -7.61 -11.67 -7.51
N LEU A 31 -7.29 -10.46 -7.99
CA LEU A 31 -6.33 -9.57 -7.31
C LEU A 31 -6.75 -9.26 -5.88
N GLU A 32 -8.02 -8.94 -5.65
CA GLU A 32 -8.54 -8.66 -4.31
C GLU A 32 -8.46 -9.87 -3.40
N GLN A 33 -8.68 -11.07 -3.92
CA GLN A 33 -8.53 -12.32 -3.17
C GLN A 33 -7.08 -12.52 -2.73
N THR A 34 -6.12 -12.42 -3.64
CA THR A 34 -4.70 -12.53 -3.30
C THR A 34 -4.26 -11.41 -2.35
N ALA A 35 -4.74 -10.18 -2.54
CA ALA A 35 -4.47 -9.08 -1.62
C ALA A 35 -5.02 -9.34 -0.21
N ARG A 36 -6.19 -9.97 -0.07
CA ARG A 36 -6.72 -10.40 1.23
C ARG A 36 -5.86 -11.48 1.88
N GLU A 37 -5.35 -12.45 1.11
CA GLU A 37 -4.46 -13.49 1.62
C GLU A 37 -3.15 -12.91 2.18
N ILE A 38 -2.50 -12.03 1.39
CA ILE A 38 -1.30 -11.31 1.84
C ILE A 38 -1.61 -10.48 3.09
N LEU A 39 -2.73 -9.76 3.10
CA LEU A 39 -3.16 -9.00 4.26
C LEU A 39 -3.31 -9.89 5.49
N THR A 40 -4.02 -11.02 5.41
CA THR A 40 -4.20 -11.96 6.52
C THR A 40 -2.86 -12.49 7.05
N LEU A 41 -1.90 -12.77 6.18
CA LEU A 41 -0.55 -13.20 6.59
C LEU A 41 0.18 -12.12 7.39
N LEU A 42 0.18 -10.89 6.88
CA LEU A 42 0.85 -9.75 7.49
C LEU A 42 0.14 -9.27 8.75
N GLN A 43 -1.20 -9.33 8.83
CA GLN A 43 -1.96 -8.98 10.03
C GLN A 43 -1.56 -9.82 11.25
N GLY A 44 -1.02 -11.01 11.05
CA GLY A 44 -0.55 -11.82 12.17
C GLY A 44 0.69 -11.27 12.89
N VAL A 45 1.36 -10.23 12.38
CA VAL A 45 2.42 -9.52 13.14
C VAL A 45 1.88 -8.79 14.36
N HIS A 46 0.57 -8.49 14.38
CA HIS A 46 -0.10 -7.86 15.53
C HIS A 46 -0.44 -8.84 16.66
N GLN A 47 -0.18 -10.14 16.48
CA GLN A 47 -0.41 -11.15 17.50
C GLN A 47 0.84 -11.27 18.39
N GLY A 48 0.69 -11.67 19.66
CA GLY A 48 1.81 -11.66 20.63
C GLY A 48 3.05 -12.44 20.20
N ALA A 49 2.89 -13.62 19.59
CA ALA A 49 4.00 -14.39 19.01
C ALA A 49 4.38 -13.95 17.58
N GLY A 50 3.62 -13.02 16.99
CA GLY A 50 3.72 -12.59 15.60
C GLY A 50 5.06 -11.95 15.25
N PHE A 51 5.70 -11.26 16.21
CA PHE A 51 6.99 -10.60 16.02
C PHE A 51 8.12 -11.58 15.71
N GLN A 52 8.12 -12.78 16.30
CA GLN A 52 9.13 -13.81 16.05
C GLN A 52 9.01 -14.41 14.64
N ASP A 53 7.81 -14.36 14.05
CA ASP A 53 7.52 -14.94 12.74
C ASP A 53 7.52 -13.89 11.61
N ILE A 54 7.92 -12.63 11.86
CA ILE A 54 7.97 -11.58 10.83
C ILE A 54 8.70 -12.05 9.56
N PRO A 55 9.92 -12.63 9.62
CA PRO A 55 10.62 -13.07 8.42
C PRO A 55 9.86 -14.13 7.63
N LYS A 56 9.25 -15.11 8.33
CA LYS A 56 8.46 -16.17 7.69
C LYS A 56 7.20 -15.62 7.03
N ARG A 57 6.55 -14.64 7.65
CA ARG A 57 5.35 -13.97 7.12
C ARG A 57 5.68 -13.14 5.89
N CYS A 58 6.78 -12.39 5.93
CA CYS A 58 7.26 -11.61 4.79
C CYS A 58 7.63 -12.52 3.61
N LEU A 59 8.30 -13.64 3.86
CA LEU A 59 8.62 -14.62 2.82
C LEU A 59 7.36 -15.16 2.14
N LYS A 60 6.37 -15.63 2.92
CA LYS A 60 5.08 -16.11 2.37
C LYS A 60 4.33 -15.00 1.63
N ALA A 61 4.32 -13.78 2.14
CA ALA A 61 3.73 -12.64 1.45
C ALA A 61 4.38 -12.40 0.09
N ARG A 62 5.72 -12.49 -0.01
CA ARG A 62 6.48 -12.39 -1.26
C ARG A 62 6.14 -13.49 -2.26
N GLU A 63 5.88 -14.71 -1.80
CA GLU A 63 5.40 -15.80 -2.66
C GLU A 63 4.04 -15.45 -3.30
N HIS A 64 3.09 -14.93 -2.51
CA HIS A 64 1.79 -14.49 -3.02
C HIS A 64 1.89 -13.32 -4.01
N PHE A 65 2.92 -12.47 -3.92
CA PHE A 65 3.16 -11.44 -4.95
C PHE A 65 3.49 -12.04 -6.32
N GLY A 66 4.00 -13.27 -6.41
CA GLY A 66 4.12 -13.99 -7.69
C GLY A 66 2.77 -14.22 -8.37
N THR A 67 1.74 -14.54 -7.58
CA THR A 67 0.35 -14.66 -8.06
C THR A 67 -0.21 -13.30 -8.47
N VAL A 68 0.09 -12.23 -7.71
CA VAL A 68 -0.28 -10.85 -8.07
C VAL A 68 0.30 -10.45 -9.44
N LYS A 69 1.58 -10.74 -9.71
CA LYS A 69 2.22 -10.49 -11.02
C LYS A 69 1.46 -11.15 -12.17
N THR A 70 1.02 -12.39 -11.95
CA THR A 70 0.25 -13.16 -12.95
C THR A 70 -1.10 -12.49 -13.23
N HIS A 71 -1.80 -12.06 -12.17
CA HIS A 71 -3.07 -11.36 -12.32
C HIS A 71 -2.93 -9.97 -12.94
N LEU A 72 -1.90 -9.18 -12.60
CA LEU A 72 -1.65 -7.88 -13.23
C LEU A 72 -1.24 -8.02 -14.70
N THR A 73 -0.45 -9.05 -15.04
CA THR A 73 -0.14 -9.38 -16.44
C THR A 73 -1.40 -9.73 -17.22
N SER A 74 -2.31 -10.51 -16.63
CA SER A 74 -3.63 -10.79 -17.23
C SER A 74 -4.44 -9.50 -17.41
N LEU A 75 -4.52 -8.65 -16.39
CA LEU A 75 -5.26 -7.39 -16.43
C LEU A 75 -4.78 -6.47 -17.56
N LYS A 76 -3.46 -6.35 -17.75
CA LYS A 76 -2.84 -5.57 -18.83
C LYS A 76 -3.34 -5.97 -20.23
N THR A 77 -3.79 -7.21 -20.42
CA THR A 77 -4.29 -7.70 -21.72
C THR A 77 -5.79 -7.52 -21.94
N LYS A 78 -6.54 -7.08 -20.92
CA LYS A 78 -8.01 -7.01 -20.98
C LYS A 78 -8.54 -5.72 -21.60
N PHE A 79 -7.70 -4.71 -21.79
CA PHE A 79 -8.11 -3.43 -22.34
C PHE A 79 -7.01 -2.83 -23.22
N PRO A 80 -7.36 -1.91 -24.13
CA PRO A 80 -6.38 -1.22 -24.96
C PRO A 80 -5.45 -0.32 -24.11
N ALA A 81 -4.13 -0.40 -24.32
CA ALA A 81 -3.14 0.27 -23.47
C ALA A 81 -3.31 1.80 -23.42
N GLU A 82 -3.79 2.41 -24.50
CA GLU A 82 -4.06 3.84 -24.60
C GLU A 82 -5.26 4.30 -23.74
N GLN A 83 -6.11 3.35 -23.32
CA GLN A 83 -7.30 3.60 -22.51
C GLN A 83 -7.09 3.31 -21.02
N TYR A 84 -5.84 3.23 -20.53
CA TYR A 84 -5.51 2.98 -19.12
C TYR A 84 -6.39 3.78 -18.15
N TYR A 85 -6.41 5.12 -18.29
CA TYR A 85 -7.17 5.98 -17.37
C TYR A 85 -8.69 5.89 -17.54
N ARG A 86 -9.19 5.37 -18.67
CA ARG A 86 -10.63 5.13 -18.85
C ARG A 86 -11.12 4.05 -17.89
N PHE A 87 -10.29 3.04 -17.64
CA PHE A 87 -10.65 1.88 -16.82
C PHE A 87 -9.96 1.83 -15.45
N HIS A 88 -9.03 2.75 -15.18
CA HIS A 88 -8.21 2.76 -13.97
C HIS A 88 -9.01 2.64 -12.66
N GLU A 89 -10.18 3.28 -12.58
CA GLU A 89 -11.08 3.20 -11.41
C GLU A 89 -11.45 1.77 -11.01
N HIS A 90 -11.45 0.81 -11.96
CA HIS A 90 -11.79 -0.58 -11.69
C HIS A 90 -10.75 -1.30 -10.82
N TRP A 91 -9.46 -0.99 -10.95
CA TRP A 91 -8.39 -1.62 -10.18
C TRP A 91 -7.66 -0.68 -9.22
N ARG A 92 -7.94 0.64 -9.27
CA ARG A 92 -7.30 1.66 -8.41
C ARG A 92 -7.22 1.22 -6.95
N PHE A 93 -8.36 0.82 -6.36
CA PHE A 93 -8.40 0.47 -4.94
C PHE A 93 -7.61 -0.79 -4.60
N VAL A 94 -7.63 -1.82 -5.45
CA VAL A 94 -6.83 -3.03 -5.21
C VAL A 94 -5.34 -2.75 -5.43
N LEU A 95 -4.98 -1.89 -6.38
CA LEU A 95 -3.60 -1.49 -6.62
C LEU A 95 -3.04 -0.70 -5.44
N GLN A 96 -3.77 0.28 -4.91
CA GLN A 96 -3.39 1.00 -3.67
C GLN A 96 -3.18 0.05 -2.48
N ARG A 97 -4.03 -0.97 -2.34
CA ARG A 97 -3.88 -1.99 -1.29
C ARG A 97 -2.64 -2.84 -1.52
N LEU A 98 -2.34 -3.22 -2.77
CA LEU A 98 -1.13 -3.99 -3.09
C LEU A 98 0.15 -3.20 -2.86
N VAL A 99 0.15 -1.90 -3.18
CA VAL A 99 1.24 -0.97 -2.83
C VAL A 99 1.44 -0.95 -1.32
N PHE A 100 0.36 -0.75 -0.55
CA PHE A 100 0.42 -0.80 0.91
C PHE A 100 1.06 -2.11 1.41
N LEU A 101 0.61 -3.26 0.91
CA LEU A 101 1.13 -4.56 1.33
C LEU A 101 2.60 -4.73 0.97
N ALA A 102 3.03 -4.27 -0.21
CA ALA A 102 4.43 -4.31 -0.62
C ALA A 102 5.29 -3.41 0.26
N ALA A 103 4.82 -2.19 0.54
CA ALA A 103 5.46 -1.25 1.44
C ALA A 103 5.55 -1.79 2.86
N PHE A 104 4.51 -2.49 3.33
CA PHE A 104 4.52 -3.08 4.66
C PHE A 104 5.51 -4.24 4.78
N VAL A 105 5.62 -5.10 3.76
CA VAL A 105 6.66 -6.15 3.72
C VAL A 105 8.06 -5.52 3.80
N VAL A 106 8.35 -4.53 2.96
CA VAL A 106 9.67 -3.89 2.94
C VAL A 106 9.97 -3.17 4.25
N TYR A 107 8.98 -2.50 4.85
CA TYR A 107 9.13 -1.88 6.16
C TYR A 107 9.41 -2.91 7.26
N LEU A 108 8.69 -4.04 7.27
CA LEU A 108 8.93 -5.10 8.27
C LEU A 108 10.32 -5.74 8.14
N GLU A 109 10.92 -5.72 6.95
CA GLU A 109 12.25 -6.27 6.69
C GLU A 109 13.39 -5.27 6.93
N THR A 110 13.16 -3.98 6.64
CA THR A 110 14.25 -2.97 6.55
C THR A 110 14.00 -1.71 7.36
N GLU A 111 12.75 -1.49 7.81
CA GLU A 111 12.29 -0.26 8.47
C GLU A 111 12.47 1.01 7.62
N THR A 112 12.53 0.86 6.29
CA THR A 112 12.65 1.96 5.31
C THR A 112 11.41 2.11 4.44
N LEU A 113 11.28 3.26 3.76
CA LEU A 113 10.23 3.51 2.79
C LEU A 113 10.59 2.82 1.47
N VAL A 114 9.73 1.92 1.00
CA VAL A 114 9.88 1.32 -0.33
C VAL A 114 9.77 2.39 -1.42
N THR A 115 10.69 2.39 -2.38
CA THR A 115 10.59 3.29 -3.54
C THR A 115 9.49 2.82 -4.48
N ARG A 116 8.95 3.73 -5.30
CA ARG A 116 7.93 3.40 -6.29
C ARG A 116 8.45 2.37 -7.29
N GLU A 117 9.72 2.47 -7.66
CA GLU A 117 10.42 1.55 -8.56
C GLU A 117 10.47 0.14 -7.94
N ALA A 118 10.86 0.01 -6.67
CA ALA A 118 10.86 -1.27 -5.98
C ALA A 118 9.45 -1.88 -5.84
N VAL A 119 8.41 -1.04 -5.62
CA VAL A 119 7.02 -1.54 -5.64
C VAL A 119 6.65 -2.07 -7.02
N THR A 120 7.02 -1.39 -8.10
CA THR A 120 6.72 -1.83 -9.46
C THR A 120 7.40 -3.17 -9.79
N GLU A 121 8.61 -3.41 -9.29
CA GLU A 121 9.30 -4.70 -9.39
C GLU A 121 8.60 -5.82 -8.61
N ILE A 122 8.10 -5.52 -7.40
CA ILE A 122 7.32 -6.48 -6.59
C ILE A 122 6.00 -6.83 -7.29
N LEU A 123 5.34 -5.85 -7.90
CA LEU A 123 4.07 -6.03 -8.58
C LEU A 123 4.20 -6.55 -10.02
N GLY A 124 5.39 -6.46 -10.63
CA GLY A 124 5.63 -6.84 -12.02
C GLY A 124 4.94 -5.92 -13.03
N ILE A 125 4.90 -4.62 -12.73
CA ILE A 125 4.33 -3.57 -13.59
C ILE A 125 5.38 -2.48 -13.82
N GLU A 126 5.06 -1.50 -14.65
CA GLU A 126 6.00 -0.44 -15.00
C GLU A 126 5.90 0.77 -14.05
N PRO A 127 7.00 1.51 -13.82
CA PRO A 127 6.92 2.79 -13.12
C PRO A 127 6.35 3.89 -14.01
N ASP A 128 6.59 3.83 -15.32
CA ASP A 128 6.31 4.95 -16.22
C ASP A 128 5.17 4.61 -17.18
N ARG A 129 4.28 5.60 -17.38
CA ARG A 129 3.15 5.50 -18.31
C ARG A 129 3.57 5.09 -19.73
N GLU A 130 4.70 5.60 -20.21
CA GLU A 130 5.20 5.35 -21.56
C GLU A 130 5.54 3.88 -21.81
N LYS A 131 5.82 3.12 -20.75
CA LYS A 131 6.13 1.68 -20.82
C LYS A 131 4.89 0.78 -20.75
N GLY A 132 3.70 1.37 -20.54
CA GLY A 132 2.42 0.68 -20.60
C GLY A 132 1.70 0.61 -19.25
N PHE A 133 1.31 -0.59 -18.82
CA PHE A 133 0.59 -0.77 -17.55
C PHE A 133 1.50 -0.43 -16.38
N HIS A 134 1.15 0.64 -15.66
CA HIS A 134 2.04 1.28 -14.71
C HIS A 134 1.40 1.55 -13.35
N LEU A 135 2.25 1.86 -12.37
CA LEU A 135 1.85 2.37 -11.05
C LEU A 135 1.72 3.88 -11.08
N ASP A 136 0.50 4.38 -10.94
CA ASP A 136 0.25 5.82 -10.81
C ASP A 136 0.84 6.36 -9.50
N VAL A 137 1.31 7.61 -9.52
CA VAL A 137 1.93 8.27 -8.36
C VAL A 137 0.90 8.42 -7.23
N GLU A 138 -0.35 8.73 -7.55
CA GLU A 138 -1.40 8.89 -6.53
C GLU A 138 -1.71 7.55 -5.83
N ASP A 139 -1.60 6.44 -6.57
CA ASP A 139 -1.80 5.11 -6.00
C ASP A 139 -0.65 4.69 -5.10
N TYR A 140 0.59 5.01 -5.50
CA TYR A 140 1.76 4.82 -4.66
C TYR A 140 1.60 5.57 -3.33
N LEU A 141 1.33 6.87 -3.39
CA LEU A 141 1.16 7.73 -2.20
C LEU A 141 -0.03 7.28 -1.34
N SER A 142 -1.14 6.88 -1.96
CA SER A 142 -2.29 6.33 -1.26
C SER A 142 -1.96 5.05 -0.50
N GLY A 143 -1.14 4.16 -1.07
CA GLY A 143 -0.65 2.95 -0.41
C GLY A 143 0.28 3.26 0.77
N VAL A 144 1.16 4.25 0.64
CA VAL A 144 2.04 4.72 1.73
C VAL A 144 1.24 5.30 2.90
N LEU A 145 0.15 6.03 2.65
CA LEU A 145 -0.71 6.53 3.73
C LEU A 145 -1.41 5.40 4.49
N ILE A 146 -1.81 4.32 3.80
CA ILE A 146 -2.37 3.14 4.48
C ILE A 146 -1.30 2.45 5.34
N LEU A 147 -0.03 2.42 4.88
CA LEU A 147 1.09 1.92 5.69
C LEU A 147 1.22 2.71 6.99
N ALA A 148 1.15 4.05 6.95
CA ALA A 148 1.27 4.87 8.15
C ALA A 148 0.21 4.52 9.22
N SER A 149 -1.04 4.33 8.80
CA SER A 149 -2.11 3.89 9.72
C SER A 149 -1.87 2.49 10.29
N GLU A 150 -1.34 1.58 9.48
CA GLU A 150 -0.99 0.23 9.93
C GLU A 150 0.18 0.23 10.92
N LEU A 151 1.19 1.07 10.69
CA LEU A 151 2.32 1.25 11.61
C LEU A 151 1.91 1.93 12.91
N SER A 152 0.96 2.87 12.88
CA SER A 152 0.37 3.44 14.09
C SER A 152 -0.28 2.37 14.97
N ARG A 153 -0.95 1.39 14.36
CA ARG A 153 -1.47 0.21 15.07
C ARG A 153 -0.34 -0.70 15.57
N LEU A 154 0.68 -0.95 14.73
CA LEU A 154 1.82 -1.80 15.09
C LEU A 154 2.57 -1.24 16.30
N SER A 155 2.72 0.08 16.39
CA SER A 155 3.36 0.77 17.51
C SER A 155 2.68 0.48 18.85
N VAL A 156 1.35 0.45 18.90
CA VAL A 156 0.62 0.12 20.15
C VAL A 156 0.78 -1.36 20.49
N ASN A 157 0.68 -2.22 19.48
CA ASN A 157 0.73 -3.67 19.68
C ASN A 157 2.13 -4.15 20.07
N SER A 158 3.20 -3.51 19.57
CA SER A 158 4.57 -3.84 19.96
C SER A 158 4.82 -3.55 21.43
N VAL A 159 4.31 -2.44 21.97
CA VAL A 159 4.37 -2.15 23.41
C VAL A 159 3.66 -3.21 24.24
N THR A 160 2.48 -3.66 23.77
CA THR A 160 1.71 -4.71 24.44
C THR A 160 2.45 -6.06 24.42
N ALA A 161 3.27 -6.31 23.40
CA ALA A 161 4.12 -7.48 23.28
C ALA A 161 5.50 -7.33 23.96
N GLY A 162 5.78 -6.19 24.60
CA GLY A 162 7.06 -5.92 25.29
C GLY A 162 8.19 -5.42 24.39
N ASP A 163 7.93 -5.13 23.11
CA ASP A 163 8.90 -4.48 22.21
C ASP A 163 8.74 -2.95 22.30
N TYR A 164 9.57 -2.34 23.14
CA TYR A 164 9.62 -0.90 23.39
C TYR A 164 10.51 -0.13 22.41
N SER A 165 11.31 -0.83 21.59
CA SER A 165 12.21 -0.21 20.63
C SER A 165 11.49 0.18 19.33
N ARG A 166 10.62 -0.70 18.84
CA ARG A 166 9.87 -0.50 17.58
C ARG A 166 9.02 0.76 17.53
N PRO A 167 8.30 1.20 18.58
CA PRO A 167 7.59 2.47 18.59
C PRO A 167 8.48 3.68 18.28
N LEU A 168 9.74 3.66 18.73
CA LEU A 168 10.70 4.74 18.48
C LEU A 168 11.10 4.79 16.99
N HIS A 169 11.31 3.62 16.39
CA HIS A 169 11.63 3.50 14.96
C HIS A 169 10.43 3.89 14.10
N ILE A 170 9.23 3.44 14.46
CA ILE A 170 7.97 3.83 13.79
C ILE A 170 7.75 5.34 13.90
N SER A 171 8.01 5.95 15.07
CA SER A 171 7.89 7.39 15.27
C SER A 171 8.83 8.17 14.35
N THR A 172 10.09 7.75 14.25
CA THR A 172 11.08 8.37 13.36
C THR A 172 10.60 8.28 11.90
N PHE A 173 10.21 7.09 11.46
CA PHE A 173 9.73 6.84 10.10
C PHE A 173 8.47 7.65 9.75
N ILE A 174 7.46 7.68 10.63
CA ILE A 174 6.21 8.40 10.37
C ILE A 174 6.43 9.91 10.34
N ASN A 175 7.35 10.45 11.15
CA ASN A 175 7.72 11.86 11.09
C ASN A 175 8.45 12.24 9.80
N GLU A 176 9.30 11.34 9.28
CA GLU A 176 9.91 11.49 7.96
C GLU A 176 8.85 11.45 6.85
N LEU A 177 7.87 10.53 6.94
CA LEU A 177 6.73 10.50 6.01
C LEU A 177 5.92 11.80 6.04
N ASP A 178 5.52 12.28 7.22
CA ASP A 178 4.77 13.53 7.33
C ASP A 178 5.56 14.72 6.75
N SER A 179 6.86 14.77 7.00
CA SER A 179 7.75 15.76 6.40
C SER A 179 7.81 15.64 4.87
N GLY A 180 7.88 14.42 4.34
CA GLY A 180 7.83 14.16 2.90
C GLY A 180 6.50 14.59 2.26
N PHE A 181 5.36 14.25 2.86
CA PHE A 181 4.05 14.67 2.34
C PHE A 181 3.82 16.18 2.43
N ARG A 182 4.40 16.88 3.42
CA ARG A 182 4.35 18.35 3.52
C ARG A 182 5.02 19.07 2.33
N LEU A 183 5.97 18.42 1.65
CA LEU A 183 6.61 18.96 0.45
C LEU A 183 5.70 18.88 -0.79
N LEU A 184 4.62 18.10 -0.74
CA LEU A 184 3.73 17.88 -1.86
C LEU A 184 2.60 18.91 -1.89
N ASN A 185 2.45 19.60 -3.01
CA ASN A 185 1.31 20.49 -3.25
C ASN A 185 0.11 19.71 -3.81
N LEU A 186 -0.55 18.94 -2.94
CA LEU A 186 -1.70 18.12 -3.30
C LEU A 186 -2.93 18.98 -3.62
N LYS A 187 -3.62 18.67 -4.72
CA LYS A 187 -4.92 19.27 -5.05
C LYS A 187 -5.97 18.80 -4.04
N ASN A 188 -7.11 19.49 -3.98
CA ASN A 188 -8.19 19.12 -3.06
C ASN A 188 -8.98 17.90 -3.57
N ASP A 189 -8.37 16.73 -3.51
CA ASP A 189 -8.86 15.45 -4.02
C ASP A 189 -8.90 14.37 -2.91
N SER A 190 -9.11 13.11 -3.30
CA SER A 190 -9.14 11.98 -2.38
C SER A 190 -7.81 11.72 -1.68
N LEU A 191 -6.68 11.98 -2.33
CA LEU A 191 -5.36 11.77 -1.75
C LEU A 191 -5.11 12.80 -0.64
N ARG A 192 -5.49 14.06 -0.87
CA ARG A 192 -5.42 15.11 0.16
C ARG A 192 -6.18 14.74 1.42
N LYS A 193 -7.42 14.26 1.29
CA LYS A 193 -8.23 13.84 2.45
C LYS A 193 -7.58 12.73 3.25
N ARG A 194 -6.92 11.78 2.58
CA ARG A 194 -6.17 10.71 3.25
C ARG A 194 -4.92 11.26 3.94
N TYR A 195 -4.19 12.15 3.27
CA TYR A 195 -3.02 12.80 3.86
C TYR A 195 -3.39 13.64 5.10
N ASP A 196 -4.49 14.38 5.07
CA ASP A 196 -4.97 15.13 6.24
C ASP A 196 -5.28 14.21 7.45
N GLY A 197 -5.48 12.90 7.20
CA GLY A 197 -5.62 11.87 8.22
C GLY A 197 -4.30 11.45 8.88
N LEU A 198 -3.15 11.62 8.22
CA LEU A 198 -1.82 11.21 8.71
C LEU A 198 -1.49 11.84 10.07
N LYS A 199 -1.94 13.08 10.32
CA LYS A 199 -1.73 13.77 11.60
C LYS A 199 -2.28 13.00 12.80
N TYR A 200 -3.33 12.20 12.63
CA TYR A 200 -3.89 11.38 13.70
C TYR A 200 -3.02 10.15 13.97
N ASP A 201 -2.43 9.56 12.93
CA ASP A 201 -1.49 8.45 13.04
C ASP A 201 -0.18 8.90 13.70
N VAL A 202 0.36 10.06 13.29
CA VAL A 202 1.52 10.72 13.90
C VAL A 202 1.27 10.93 15.39
N LYS A 203 0.19 11.65 15.74
CA LYS A 203 -0.15 11.95 17.13
C LYS A 203 -0.25 10.69 17.98
N LYS A 204 -0.89 9.64 17.47
CA LYS A 204 -1.05 8.38 18.20
C LYS A 204 0.29 7.70 18.49
N VAL A 205 1.23 7.74 17.54
CA VAL A 205 2.57 7.17 17.73
C VAL A 205 3.40 8.03 18.68
N GLU A 206 3.29 9.35 18.60
CA GLU A 206 3.90 10.27 19.55
C GLU A 206 3.41 10.04 20.98
N GLU A 207 2.11 9.82 21.19
CA GLU A 207 1.53 9.47 22.49
C GLU A 207 2.12 8.16 23.05
N VAL A 208 2.29 7.14 22.20
CA VAL A 208 2.93 5.88 22.60
C VAL A 208 4.38 6.11 23.02
N VAL A 209 5.16 6.85 22.22
CA VAL A 209 6.56 7.15 22.54
C VAL A 209 6.67 8.02 23.79
N TYR A 210 5.78 8.98 23.97
CA TYR A 210 5.71 9.81 25.17
C TYR A 210 5.47 8.95 26.41
N ASP A 211 4.52 8.02 26.36
CA ASP A 211 4.22 7.09 27.45
C ASP A 211 5.41 6.18 27.81
N LEU A 212 6.16 5.73 26.81
CA LEU A 212 7.40 4.96 27.03
C LEU A 212 8.50 5.82 27.68
N SER A 213 8.59 7.09 27.27
CA SER A 213 9.55 8.06 27.78
C SER A 213 9.36 8.31 29.27
N ILE A 214 8.12 8.59 29.70
CA ILE A 214 7.80 8.88 31.11
C ILE A 214 7.93 7.65 32.02
N ARG A 215 7.81 6.44 31.46
CA ARG A 215 8.01 5.17 32.18
C ARG A 215 9.46 4.69 32.21
N GLY A 216 10.36 5.40 31.52
CA GLY A 216 11.80 5.13 31.54
C GLY A 216 12.29 4.11 30.51
N PHE A 217 11.44 3.64 29.58
CA PHE A 217 11.82 2.66 28.57
C PHE A 217 12.76 3.23 27.48
N ASN A 218 12.83 4.56 27.33
CA ASN A 218 13.73 5.18 26.36
C ASN A 218 15.21 5.16 26.77
N LYS A 219 15.53 4.88 28.05
CA LYS A 219 16.91 4.99 28.54
C LYS A 219 17.78 3.77 28.18
N GLU A 220 17.18 2.61 27.96
CA GLU A 220 17.92 1.38 27.66
C GLU A 220 18.57 1.40 26.26
N THR A 221 17.96 2.08 25.28
CA THR A 221 18.56 2.24 23.95
C THR A 221 19.74 3.20 23.94
N ALA A 222 19.76 4.22 24.80
CA ALA A 222 20.92 5.10 24.94
C ALA A 222 22.12 4.38 25.58
N ALA A 223 21.88 3.50 26.56
CA ALA A 223 22.96 2.75 27.21
C ALA A 223 23.60 1.71 26.28
N ALA A 224 22.81 1.02 25.44
CA ALA A 224 23.33 0.03 24.50
C ALA A 224 24.21 0.63 23.39
N CYS A 225 24.09 1.93 23.08
CA CYS A 225 24.98 2.61 22.15
C CYS A 225 26.31 3.07 22.76
N VAL A 226 26.46 3.07 24.09
CA VAL A 226 27.70 3.48 24.76
C VAL A 226 28.67 2.30 24.94
N GLU A 227 28.20 1.05 24.79
CA GLU A 227 29.04 -0.15 24.97
C GLU A 227 29.55 -0.79 23.66
N LYS A 228 29.50 -0.08 22.52
CA LYS A 228 30.17 -0.48 21.27
C LYS A 228 31.13 0.59 20.78
#